data_AF-A0A0R1E2I3-F1
#
_entry.id   AF-A0A0R1E2I3-F1
#
_cell.length_a   1.000
_cell.length_b   1.000
_cell.length_c   1.000
_cell.angle_alpha   90.00
_cell.angle_beta   90.00
_cell.angle_gamma   90.00
#
_symmetry.space_group_name_H-M   'P 1'
#
loop_
_entity.id
_entity.type
_entity.pdbx_description
1 polymer ?
#
loop_
_entity_poly.entity_id
_entity_poly.type
_entity_poly.pdbx_seq_one_letter_code
_entity_poly.pdbx_strand_id
1 'polypeptide(L)'
;MSNITAAVIANRNKKHFLGVPAPLGYVAGVGRGATGFTTRSDIGPARDANDVSDDRHAPPATKRKKKDEEEEEDEDLNDSNYDEFSGYSGSLFSKDPYDKDDEEADAIYDSIDKRMDEKRKEYRDRRLREDLERYRQERPKIQQQFSDLKRSLASVTSEEWSTIPEVGDSRNRKQRNPRAEKFTPLPDSLISRNLGGESSSTLDPSSGLASMVPGVATPGMLTPTGDLDLRKIGQARNTLMNVKLSQVSDSVTGQTVVDPKGYLTDLQSMIPTYGGDINDIKKARLLLKSVRETNPDHPPRLDCLRSSIKIETHTSFSKGIANILATAERGGCRNIIPALTR
;
A
#
# COMPACT_ATOMS: atom_id res chain seq x y z
N MET A 1 27.27 1.45 -51.69
CA MET A 1 26.00 1.12 -51.02
C MET A 1 26.20 -0.17 -50.25
N SER A 2 26.45 -0.10 -48.94
CA SER A 2 26.49 -1.31 -48.10
C SER A 2 26.61 -0.94 -46.62
N ASN A 3 25.69 -1.51 -45.84
CA ASN A 3 25.76 -1.78 -44.39
C ASN A 3 25.33 -0.67 -43.41
N ILE A 4 24.12 -0.10 -43.61
CA ILE A 4 23.45 0.71 -42.57
C ILE A 4 22.40 -0.09 -41.76
N THR A 5 22.06 -1.32 -42.14
CA THR A 5 20.77 -1.90 -41.70
C THR A 5 20.79 -2.90 -40.54
N ALA A 6 21.94 -3.23 -39.93
CA ALA A 6 21.97 -4.24 -38.86
C ALA A 6 22.11 -3.68 -37.42
N ALA A 7 22.72 -2.51 -37.22
CA ALA A 7 22.99 -1.98 -35.88
C ALA A 7 21.84 -1.13 -35.28
N VAL A 8 20.91 -0.64 -36.11
CA VAL A 8 19.88 0.32 -35.70
C VAL A 8 18.73 -0.32 -34.90
N ILE A 9 18.57 -1.64 -34.93
CA ILE A 9 17.39 -2.33 -34.37
C ILE A 9 17.58 -2.76 -32.90
N ALA A 10 18.81 -2.82 -32.38
CA ALA A 10 19.10 -3.47 -31.09
C ALA A 10 18.97 -2.59 -29.83
N ASN A 11 18.57 -1.32 -29.92
CA ASN A 11 18.50 -0.47 -28.72
C ASN A 11 17.45 0.65 -28.80
N ARG A 12 16.17 0.28 -28.92
CA ARG A 12 15.07 1.26 -28.88
C ARG A 12 14.91 1.97 -27.53
N ASN A 13 15.64 1.55 -26.49
CA ASN A 13 15.58 2.12 -25.13
C ASN A 13 16.86 2.85 -24.70
N LYS A 14 17.94 2.85 -25.49
CA LYS A 14 19.11 3.69 -25.20
C LYS A 14 18.91 5.04 -25.85
N LYS A 15 18.94 6.08 -25.04
CA LYS A 15 18.87 7.45 -25.52
C LYS A 15 20.09 7.70 -26.42
N HIS A 16 19.85 8.14 -27.65
CA HIS A 16 20.87 8.32 -28.70
C HIS A 16 22.05 9.23 -28.30
N PHE A 17 21.88 10.05 -27.26
CA PHE A 17 22.91 10.97 -26.77
C PHE A 17 23.84 10.38 -25.70
N LEU A 18 23.51 9.24 -25.07
CA LEU A 18 24.41 8.57 -24.12
C LEU A 18 25.49 7.80 -24.90
N GLY A 19 26.74 8.25 -24.82
CA GLY A 19 27.90 7.59 -25.43
C GLY A 19 28.42 8.21 -26.73
N VAL A 20 27.77 9.27 -27.23
CA VAL A 20 28.31 10.11 -28.30
C VAL A 20 29.17 11.19 -27.65
N PRO A 21 30.44 11.40 -28.06
CA PRO A 21 31.26 12.49 -27.54
C PRO A 21 30.60 13.84 -27.85
N ALA A 22 30.84 14.84 -27.00
CA ALA A 22 30.26 16.17 -27.20
C ALA A 22 30.60 16.70 -28.61
N PRO A 23 29.62 17.26 -29.35
CA PRO A 23 29.87 17.79 -30.68
C PRO A 23 30.88 18.95 -30.61
N LEU A 24 31.77 19.02 -31.60
CA LEU A 24 32.83 20.02 -31.67
C LEU A 24 32.22 21.44 -31.67
N GLY A 25 32.66 22.29 -30.73
CA GLY A 25 32.17 23.66 -30.57
C GLY A 25 30.92 23.81 -29.69
N TYR A 26 30.40 22.72 -29.10
CA TYR A 26 29.34 22.83 -28.11
C TYR A 26 29.86 23.42 -26.80
N VAL A 27 29.26 24.54 -26.39
CA VAL A 27 29.46 25.14 -25.06
C VAL A 27 28.26 24.74 -24.19
N ALA A 28 28.53 24.04 -23.09
CA ALA A 28 27.51 23.62 -22.13
C ALA A 28 26.77 24.85 -21.56
N GLY A 29 25.46 24.74 -21.37
CA GLY A 29 24.62 25.87 -20.94
C GLY A 29 24.21 26.82 -22.08
N VAL A 30 25.19 27.34 -22.84
CA VAL A 30 24.94 28.30 -23.94
C VAL A 30 24.17 27.67 -25.10
N GLY A 31 24.56 26.46 -25.55
CA GLY A 31 23.86 25.75 -26.62
C GLY A 31 22.43 25.31 -26.27
N ARG A 32 22.04 25.38 -24.99
CA ARG A 32 20.67 25.16 -24.51
C ARG A 32 19.86 26.46 -24.41
N GLY A 33 20.51 27.62 -24.58
CA GLY A 33 19.92 28.93 -24.29
C GLY A 33 19.74 29.17 -22.79
N ALA A 34 20.53 28.51 -21.94
CA ALA A 34 20.51 28.76 -20.51
C ALA A 34 21.38 29.98 -20.21
N THR A 35 20.74 31.10 -19.86
CA THR A 35 21.39 32.28 -19.29
C THR A 35 21.21 32.23 -17.77
N GLY A 36 22.24 32.59 -17.00
CA GLY A 36 22.11 32.75 -15.55
C GLY A 36 21.05 33.80 -15.21
N PHE A 37 20.30 33.60 -14.12
CA PHE A 37 19.37 34.64 -13.67
C PHE A 37 20.19 35.84 -13.18
N THR A 38 20.00 37.01 -13.80
CA THR A 38 20.64 38.24 -13.34
C THR A 38 20.11 38.58 -11.94
N THR A 39 20.96 38.47 -10.93
CA THR A 39 20.66 38.89 -9.56
C THR A 39 20.95 40.38 -9.42
N ARG A 40 20.53 41.00 -8.30
CA ARG A 40 20.76 42.42 -8.01
C ARG A 40 22.26 42.80 -8.00
N SER A 41 23.14 41.82 -7.85
CA SER A 41 24.60 41.98 -7.89
C SER A 41 25.16 42.11 -9.31
N ASP A 42 24.44 41.61 -10.33
CA ASP A 42 24.90 41.57 -11.74
C ASP A 42 24.59 42.85 -12.55
N ILE A 43 23.90 43.81 -11.94
CA ILE A 43 23.53 45.10 -12.56
C ILE A 43 24.66 46.16 -12.45
N GLY A 44 25.82 45.78 -11.87
CA GLY A 44 27.04 46.60 -11.88
C GLY A 44 27.92 46.37 -13.12
N PRO A 45 29.04 47.10 -13.26
CA PRO A 45 29.99 46.96 -14.38
C PRO A 45 30.62 45.56 -14.56
N ALA A 46 30.28 44.60 -13.70
CA ALA A 46 30.78 43.23 -13.69
C ALA A 46 29.93 42.29 -14.56
N ARG A 47 29.46 42.75 -15.73
CA ARG A 47 29.06 41.78 -16.77
C ARG A 47 30.33 41.17 -17.31
N ASP A 48 30.49 39.86 -17.14
CA ASP A 48 31.57 39.10 -17.73
C ASP A 48 31.61 39.36 -19.25
N ALA A 49 32.78 39.65 -19.80
CA ALA A 49 32.98 39.91 -21.22
C ALA A 49 32.66 38.67 -22.10
N ASN A 50 32.45 37.50 -21.47
CA ASN A 50 31.98 36.27 -22.09
C ASN A 50 30.45 36.06 -22.01
N ASP A 51 29.69 36.98 -21.39
CA ASP A 51 28.22 36.94 -21.45
C ASP A 51 27.76 37.30 -22.85
N VAL A 52 27.38 36.28 -23.61
CA VAL A 52 26.92 36.37 -25.00
C VAL A 52 25.79 37.39 -25.11
N SER A 53 26.10 38.55 -25.68
CA SER A 53 25.09 39.41 -26.28
C SER A 53 24.28 38.58 -27.28
N ASP A 54 22.94 38.69 -27.23
CA ASP A 54 21.97 38.08 -28.13
C ASP A 54 22.13 38.64 -29.56
N ASP A 55 23.30 38.43 -30.17
CA ASP A 55 23.60 38.77 -31.54
C ASP A 55 23.89 37.48 -32.29
N ARG A 56 22.90 37.05 -33.07
CA ARG A 56 22.79 35.77 -33.76
C ARG A 56 23.85 35.52 -34.84
N HIS A 57 24.98 36.21 -34.88
CA HIS A 57 26.08 35.98 -35.82
C HIS A 57 27.44 36.02 -35.11
N ALA A 58 28.06 34.85 -34.98
CA ALA A 58 29.43 34.69 -34.49
C ALA A 58 30.44 35.29 -35.50
N PRO A 59 31.32 36.21 -35.10
CA PRO A 59 32.51 36.51 -35.89
C PRO A 59 33.58 35.41 -35.71
N PRO A 60 34.43 35.17 -36.72
CA PRO A 60 35.36 34.05 -36.74
C PRO A 60 36.51 34.25 -35.74
N ALA A 61 36.78 33.18 -35.00
CA ALA A 61 37.79 33.07 -33.96
C ALA A 61 39.21 33.48 -34.42
N THR A 62 39.75 34.55 -33.83
CA THR A 62 41.19 34.73 -33.73
C THR A 62 41.69 34.04 -32.45
N LYS A 63 42.23 32.84 -32.64
CA LYS A 63 42.98 32.09 -31.63
C LYS A 63 44.13 32.95 -31.09
N ARG A 64 43.96 33.51 -29.89
CA ARG A 64 45.08 33.68 -28.95
C ARG A 64 44.98 32.55 -27.94
N LYS A 65 45.81 31.54 -28.17
CA LYS A 65 46.11 30.46 -27.25
C LYS A 65 46.91 31.08 -26.09
N LYS A 66 46.23 31.74 -25.14
CA LYS A 66 46.79 31.95 -23.81
C LYS A 66 46.52 30.66 -23.06
N LYS A 67 47.59 29.90 -22.87
CA LYS A 67 47.61 28.64 -22.14
C LYS A 67 48.10 29.01 -20.74
N ASP A 68 47.23 29.68 -19.99
CA ASP A 68 47.25 29.74 -18.53
C ASP A 68 45.83 29.21 -18.22
N GLU A 69 45.58 27.95 -17.86
CA GLU A 69 45.88 27.36 -16.54
C GLU A 69 45.56 28.30 -15.36
N GLU A 70 44.63 29.24 -15.55
CA GLU A 70 43.73 29.64 -14.47
C GLU A 70 42.51 28.73 -14.59
N GLU A 71 42.64 27.52 -14.02
CA GLU A 71 41.48 26.93 -13.38
C GLU A 71 41.07 27.95 -12.31
N GLU A 72 40.19 28.89 -12.68
CA GLU A 72 39.23 29.41 -11.72
C GLU A 72 38.50 28.16 -11.22
N GLU A 73 39.09 27.50 -10.21
CA GLU A 73 38.36 26.62 -9.31
C GLU A 73 37.21 27.47 -8.83
N ASP A 74 36.07 27.29 -9.50
CA ASP A 74 34.78 27.84 -9.13
C ASP A 74 34.68 27.65 -7.63
N GLU A 75 34.80 28.75 -6.87
CA GLU A 75 34.76 28.69 -5.41
C GLU A 75 33.52 27.89 -5.04
N ASP A 76 33.71 26.73 -4.39
CA ASP A 76 32.59 25.85 -4.04
C ASP A 76 31.82 26.50 -2.89
N LEU A 77 31.02 27.50 -3.24
CA LEU A 77 30.18 28.31 -2.36
C LEU A 77 28.89 27.55 -1.96
N ASN A 78 28.95 26.22 -1.99
CA ASN A 78 27.87 25.37 -1.55
C ASN A 78 27.81 25.36 -0.01
N ASP A 79 26.60 25.34 0.55
CA ASP A 79 26.36 25.22 1.99
C ASP A 79 27.04 23.98 2.61
N SER A 80 27.32 22.94 1.80
CA SER A 80 28.06 21.75 2.25
C SER A 80 29.53 22.02 2.55
N ASN A 81 30.09 23.04 1.92
CA ASN A 81 31.46 23.49 2.08
C ASN A 81 31.56 24.65 3.09
N TYR A 82 30.43 25.23 3.53
CA TYR A 82 30.39 26.31 4.51
C TYR A 82 30.27 25.76 5.94
N ASP A 83 31.20 26.13 6.81
CA ASP A 83 31.09 25.94 8.26
C ASP A 83 30.89 27.30 8.96
N GLU A 84 30.08 27.34 10.01
CA GLU A 84 29.76 28.59 10.72
C GLU A 84 30.99 29.15 11.47
N PHE A 85 31.91 28.29 11.91
CA PHE A 85 33.09 28.71 12.63
C PHE A 85 34.25 29.06 11.69
N SER A 86 34.59 28.19 10.74
CA SER A 86 35.72 28.39 9.83
C SER A 86 35.37 29.07 8.50
N GLY A 87 34.10 29.33 8.20
CA GLY A 87 33.66 29.81 6.88
C GLY A 87 33.73 28.71 5.82
N TYR A 88 33.95 29.08 4.56
CA TYR A 88 34.12 28.11 3.47
C TYR A 88 35.40 27.29 3.65
N SER A 89 35.29 25.97 3.59
CA SER A 89 36.46 25.08 3.57
C SER A 89 37.16 25.18 2.22
N GLY A 90 38.26 25.93 2.21
CA GLY A 90 39.14 26.10 1.07
C GLY A 90 40.32 26.98 1.47
N SER A 91 41.53 26.64 1.03
CA SER A 91 42.69 27.50 1.24
C SER A 91 42.73 28.55 0.13
N LEU A 92 42.61 29.83 0.48
CA LEU A 92 42.63 30.92 -0.49
C LEU A 92 44.03 31.23 -1.05
N PHE A 93 45.08 30.82 -0.33
CA PHE A 93 46.48 31.17 -0.62
C PHE A 93 47.24 30.10 -1.43
N SER A 94 46.57 29.04 -1.88
CA SER A 94 47.22 27.98 -2.68
C SER A 94 47.45 28.36 -4.16
N LYS A 95 46.92 29.51 -4.60
CA LYS A 95 47.01 29.97 -6.01
C LYS A 95 48.20 30.88 -6.29
N ASP A 96 48.80 31.47 -5.26
CA ASP A 96 49.95 32.36 -5.44
C ASP A 96 51.22 31.56 -5.75
N PRO A 97 52.17 32.12 -6.55
CA PRO A 97 53.45 31.46 -6.82
C PRO A 97 54.17 31.14 -5.50
N TYR A 98 54.45 29.85 -5.28
CA TYR A 98 55.10 29.37 -4.07
C TYR A 98 56.60 29.24 -4.31
N ASP A 99 57.38 30.13 -3.69
CA ASP A 99 58.82 30.17 -3.81
C ASP A 99 59.50 29.29 -2.75
N LYS A 100 60.81 29.06 -2.90
CA LYS A 100 61.60 28.28 -1.93
C LYS A 100 61.63 28.93 -0.55
N ASP A 101 61.59 30.26 -0.51
CA ASP A 101 61.55 31.01 0.74
C ASP A 101 60.22 30.78 1.48
N ASP A 102 59.11 30.57 0.76
CA ASP A 102 57.81 30.21 1.33
C ASP A 102 57.83 28.78 1.90
N GLU A 103 58.47 27.83 1.21
CA GLU A 103 58.66 26.45 1.72
C GLU A 103 59.49 26.41 3.00
N GLU A 104 60.56 27.21 3.07
CA GLU A 104 61.38 27.34 4.26
C GLU A 104 60.60 28.01 5.41
N ALA A 105 59.81 29.04 5.09
CA ALA A 105 58.95 29.71 6.07
C ALA A 105 57.91 28.75 6.63
N ASP A 106 57.18 28.02 5.78
CA ASP A 106 56.18 27.05 6.21
C ASP A 106 56.81 25.94 7.04
N ALA A 107 57.97 25.42 6.66
CA ALA A 107 58.70 24.43 7.46
C ALA A 107 59.05 24.95 8.87
N ILE A 108 59.46 26.22 8.98
CA ILE A 108 59.73 26.87 10.26
C ILE A 108 58.44 27.01 11.08
N TYR A 109 57.35 27.53 10.50
CA TYR A 109 56.08 27.70 11.20
C TYR A 109 55.48 26.35 11.63
N ASP A 110 55.51 25.34 10.76
CA ASP A 110 55.14 23.96 11.06
C ASP A 110 55.92 23.41 12.24
N SER A 111 57.23 23.68 12.30
CA SER A 111 58.09 23.21 13.38
C SER A 111 57.74 23.88 14.71
N ILE A 112 57.36 25.16 14.68
CA ILE A 112 56.88 25.91 15.85
C ILE A 112 55.56 25.31 16.32
N ASP A 113 54.60 25.07 15.44
CA ASP A 113 53.30 24.49 15.81
C ASP A 113 53.45 23.06 16.34
N LYS A 114 54.28 22.23 15.69
CA LYS A 114 54.63 20.89 16.19
C LYS A 114 55.23 20.95 17.60
N ARG A 115 56.15 21.88 17.85
CA ARG A 115 56.76 22.10 19.18
C ARG A 115 55.75 22.60 20.21
N MET A 116 54.80 23.45 19.81
CA MET A 116 53.72 23.90 20.70
C MET A 116 52.79 22.74 21.07
N ASP A 117 52.53 21.84 20.13
CA ASP A 117 51.68 20.67 20.30
C ASP A 117 52.32 19.53 21.12
N GLU A 118 53.66 19.41 21.09
CA GLU A 118 54.45 18.35 21.74
C GLU A 118 54.10 18.12 23.21
N LYS A 119 53.83 19.19 23.98
CA LYS A 119 53.57 19.12 25.44
C LYS A 119 52.44 18.18 25.84
N ARG A 120 51.46 17.98 24.96
CA ARG A 120 50.32 17.06 25.19
C ARG A 120 50.05 16.15 24.00
N LYS A 121 50.97 16.08 23.04
CA LYS A 121 50.77 15.32 21.80
C LYS A 121 50.49 13.85 22.10
N GLU A 122 51.35 13.20 22.89
CA GLU A 122 51.18 11.77 23.21
C GLU A 122 49.85 11.48 23.92
N TYR A 123 49.45 12.31 24.89
CA TYR A 123 48.18 12.14 25.59
C TYR A 123 46.97 12.40 24.68
N ARG A 124 47.00 13.47 23.87
CA ARG A 124 45.94 13.78 22.90
C ARG A 124 45.81 12.71 21.84
N ASP A 125 46.92 12.27 21.25
CA ASP A 125 46.94 11.26 20.19
C ASP A 125 46.50 9.90 20.72
N ARG A 126 46.93 9.52 21.94
CA ARG A 126 46.46 8.30 22.59
C ARG A 126 44.96 8.35 22.85
N ARG A 127 44.46 9.45 23.43
CA ARG A 127 43.02 9.62 23.71
C ARG A 127 42.21 9.65 22.41
N LEU A 128 42.65 10.39 21.40
CA LEU A 128 42.01 10.46 20.09
C LEU A 128 41.97 9.07 19.45
N ARG A 129 43.05 8.29 19.54
CA ARG A 129 43.11 6.92 19.03
C ARG A 129 42.13 6.00 19.77
N GLU A 130 42.13 6.02 21.10
CA GLU A 130 41.21 5.21 21.92
C GLU A 130 39.74 5.59 21.66
N ASP A 131 39.42 6.88 21.59
CA ASP A 131 38.07 7.39 21.31
C ASP A 131 37.64 7.00 19.89
N LEU A 132 38.53 7.09 18.89
CA LEU A 132 38.26 6.68 17.52
C LEU A 132 38.09 5.16 17.40
N GLU A 133 38.84 4.36 18.14
CA GLU A 133 38.69 2.91 18.21
C GLU A 133 37.38 2.51 18.89
N ARG A 134 37.02 3.13 20.02
CA ARG A 134 35.72 2.94 20.66
C ARG A 134 34.58 3.33 19.73
N TYR A 135 34.66 4.49 19.08
CA TYR A 135 33.66 4.93 18.11
C TYR A 135 33.52 3.94 16.95
N ARG A 136 34.63 3.39 16.44
CA ARG A 136 34.59 2.35 15.40
C ARG A 136 33.99 1.04 15.88
N GLN A 137 34.17 0.68 17.15
CA GLN A 137 33.55 -0.50 17.75
C GLN A 137 32.04 -0.30 18.00
N GLU A 138 31.64 0.86 18.52
CA GLU A 138 30.25 1.21 18.80
C GLU A 138 29.44 1.46 17.53
N ARG A 139 30.03 2.16 16.55
CA ARG A 139 29.40 2.53 15.29
C ARG A 139 30.35 2.26 14.11
N PRO A 140 30.57 0.99 13.75
CA PRO A 140 31.37 0.66 12.58
C PRO A 140 30.74 1.29 11.33
N LYS A 141 31.57 1.76 10.40
CA LYS A 141 31.08 2.29 9.12
C LYS A 141 30.33 1.19 8.37
N ILE A 142 29.28 1.55 7.63
CA ILE A 142 28.46 0.60 6.85
C ILE A 142 29.35 -0.32 5.99
N GLN A 143 30.32 0.26 5.27
CA GLN A 143 31.27 -0.51 4.45
C GLN A 143 32.14 -1.50 5.25
N GLN A 144 32.43 -1.21 6.53
CA GLN A 144 33.20 -2.10 7.40
C GLN A 144 32.33 -3.26 7.91
N GLN A 145 31.05 -3.01 8.21
CA GLN A 145 30.07 -4.04 8.58
C GLN A 145 29.88 -5.08 7.47
N PHE A 146 29.99 -4.66 6.21
CA PHE A 146 29.85 -5.52 5.02
C PHE A 146 31.21 -5.95 4.42
N SER A 147 32.33 -5.70 5.10
CA SER A 147 33.66 -5.99 4.53
C SER A 147 33.95 -7.48 4.41
N ASP A 148 33.41 -8.28 5.32
CA ASP A 148 33.41 -9.75 5.31
C ASP A 148 32.54 -10.30 4.17
N LEU A 149 31.32 -9.79 4.03
CA LEU A 149 30.38 -10.16 2.97
C LEU A 149 30.91 -9.72 1.59
N LYS A 150 31.60 -8.59 1.50
CA LYS A 150 32.28 -8.17 0.26
C LYS A 150 33.44 -9.09 -0.10
N ARG A 151 34.16 -9.64 0.90
CA ARG A 151 35.22 -10.65 0.64
C ARG A 151 34.64 -11.99 0.22
N SER A 152 33.54 -12.44 0.83
CA SER A 152 32.86 -13.68 0.39
C SER A 152 32.27 -13.54 -1.01
N LEU A 153 31.80 -12.35 -1.38
CA LEU A 153 31.31 -12.05 -2.73
C LEU A 153 32.39 -12.17 -3.82
N ALA A 154 33.69 -12.15 -3.47
CA ALA A 154 34.78 -12.40 -4.41
C ALA A 154 34.88 -13.88 -4.85
N SER A 155 34.30 -14.82 -4.11
CA SER A 155 34.29 -16.24 -4.50
C SER A 155 33.23 -16.58 -5.54
N VAL A 156 32.28 -15.66 -5.80
CA VAL A 156 31.20 -15.85 -6.78
C VAL A 156 31.77 -15.72 -8.19
N THR A 157 31.52 -16.71 -9.04
CA THR A 157 32.06 -16.76 -10.39
C THR A 157 31.34 -15.77 -11.33
N SER A 158 32.02 -15.33 -12.40
CA SER A 158 31.41 -14.44 -13.40
C SER A 158 30.18 -15.04 -14.08
N GLU A 159 30.09 -16.38 -14.14
CA GLU A 159 28.92 -17.07 -14.68
C GLU A 159 27.73 -16.94 -13.73
N GLU A 160 27.92 -17.14 -12.43
CA GLU A 160 26.88 -16.90 -11.41
C GLU A 160 26.39 -15.44 -11.44
N TRP A 161 27.31 -14.47 -11.60
CA TRP A 161 26.97 -13.05 -11.80
C TRP A 161 26.06 -12.81 -13.00
N SER A 162 26.24 -13.56 -14.08
CA SER A 162 25.45 -13.43 -15.31
C SER A 162 24.07 -14.10 -15.20
N THR A 163 23.91 -15.01 -14.24
CA THR A 163 22.66 -15.75 -14.00
C THR A 163 21.82 -15.19 -12.85
N ILE A 164 22.23 -14.08 -12.23
CA ILE A 164 21.42 -13.42 -11.19
C ILE A 164 20.05 -13.08 -11.79
N PRO A 165 18.94 -13.63 -11.26
CA PRO A 165 17.62 -13.29 -11.74
C PRO A 165 17.35 -11.83 -11.44
N GLU A 166 16.76 -11.12 -12.41
CA GLU A 166 16.20 -9.80 -12.15
C GLU A 166 15.17 -9.92 -11.01
N VAL A 167 14.92 -8.81 -10.31
CA VAL A 167 13.79 -8.67 -9.39
C VAL A 167 12.47 -8.73 -10.15
N GLY A 168 12.15 -9.90 -10.73
CA GLY A 168 10.85 -10.20 -11.30
C GLY A 168 9.76 -9.85 -10.29
N ASP A 169 8.55 -9.63 -10.82
CA ASP A 169 7.38 -8.97 -10.21
C ASP A 169 6.93 -9.51 -8.83
N SER A 170 7.81 -9.39 -7.84
CA SER A 170 7.64 -9.70 -6.42
C SER A 170 6.80 -8.64 -5.73
N ARG A 171 6.66 -7.48 -6.38
CA ARG A 171 5.79 -6.38 -5.98
C ARG A 171 4.87 -6.04 -7.12
N ASN A 172 3.96 -6.97 -7.39
CA ASN A 172 2.72 -6.73 -8.13
C ASN A 172 1.77 -5.79 -7.35
N ARG A 173 2.30 -4.81 -6.61
CA ARG A 173 1.55 -3.83 -5.82
C ARG A 173 0.67 -2.97 -6.72
N LYS A 174 1.17 -2.64 -7.91
CA LYS A 174 0.44 -1.84 -8.90
C LYS A 174 -0.70 -2.62 -9.56
N GLN A 175 -0.55 -3.94 -9.77
CA GLN A 175 -1.64 -4.79 -10.28
C GLN A 175 -2.59 -5.29 -9.19
N ARG A 176 -2.15 -5.45 -7.93
CA ARG A 176 -2.98 -5.89 -6.79
C ARG A 176 -3.83 -4.79 -6.18
N ASN A 177 -3.54 -3.51 -6.46
CA ASN A 177 -4.42 -2.40 -6.06
C ASN A 177 -5.15 -1.73 -7.24
N PRO A 178 -6.01 -2.46 -7.98
CA PRO A 178 -6.90 -1.86 -8.97
C PRO A 178 -8.15 -1.25 -8.31
N ARG A 179 -8.28 -1.32 -6.97
CA ARG A 179 -9.37 -0.66 -6.26
C ARG A 179 -9.06 0.83 -6.16
N ALA A 180 -9.45 1.57 -7.19
CA ALA A 180 -9.76 2.98 -7.01
C ALA A 180 -10.80 3.08 -5.89
N GLU A 181 -10.54 3.90 -4.87
CA GLU A 181 -11.44 4.09 -3.74
C GLU A 181 -12.78 4.63 -4.25
N LYS A 182 -13.74 3.72 -4.42
CA LYS A 182 -15.08 4.02 -4.90
C LYS A 182 -15.93 4.28 -3.67
N PHE A 183 -15.95 5.53 -3.24
CA PHE A 183 -16.79 5.98 -2.14
C PHE A 183 -18.26 5.92 -2.58
N THR A 184 -18.97 4.89 -2.13
CA THR A 184 -20.44 4.85 -2.22
C THR A 184 -21.02 5.55 -1.00
N PRO A 185 -22.06 6.40 -1.16
CA PRO A 185 -22.75 6.98 0.00
C PRO A 185 -23.25 5.86 0.90
N LEU A 186 -23.05 6.03 2.21
CA LEU A 186 -23.50 5.06 3.21
C LEU A 186 -25.03 4.98 3.18
N PRO A 187 -25.62 3.78 3.29
CA PRO A 187 -27.07 3.65 3.39
C PRO A 187 -27.56 4.16 4.76
N ASP A 188 -28.65 4.93 4.77
CA ASP A 188 -29.27 5.52 5.98
C ASP A 188 -29.64 4.50 7.06
N SER A 189 -29.71 3.21 6.72
CA SER A 189 -29.90 2.11 7.68
C SER A 189 -28.79 2.01 8.75
N LEU A 190 -27.59 2.53 8.47
CA LEU A 190 -26.51 2.59 9.47
C LEU A 190 -26.75 3.67 10.53
N ILE A 191 -27.46 4.75 10.18
CA ILE A 191 -27.83 5.82 11.12
C ILE A 191 -28.99 5.35 12.00
N SER A 192 -29.94 4.59 11.45
CA SER A 192 -31.07 4.03 12.20
C SER A 192 -30.66 3.02 13.28
N ARG A 193 -29.56 2.29 13.08
CA ARG A 193 -29.07 1.29 14.08
C ARG A 193 -28.49 1.95 15.35
N ASN A 194 -28.08 3.21 15.28
CA ASN A 194 -27.58 3.96 16.45
C ASN A 194 -28.66 4.80 17.15
N LEU A 195 -29.87 4.93 16.58
CA LEU A 195 -30.98 5.63 17.23
C LEU A 195 -31.76 4.75 18.21
N GLY A 196 -31.60 3.43 18.15
CA GLY A 196 -32.10 2.48 19.16
C GLY A 196 -30.96 2.02 20.05
N GLY A 197 -30.67 2.79 21.10
CA GLY A 197 -29.50 2.60 21.96
C GLY A 197 -29.40 1.20 22.56
N GLU A 198 -28.44 0.41 22.08
CA GLU A 198 -27.82 -0.71 22.79
C GLU A 198 -26.56 -1.16 22.02
N SER A 199 -25.39 -0.69 22.44
CA SER A 199 -24.11 -1.39 22.20
C SER A 199 -23.07 -0.92 23.22
N SER A 200 -23.19 -1.46 24.43
CA SER A 200 -22.07 -1.60 25.34
C SER A 200 -21.04 -2.55 24.73
N SER A 201 -19.88 -2.01 24.33
CA SER A 201 -18.68 -2.81 24.08
C SER A 201 -17.43 -2.05 24.54
N THR A 202 -17.37 -1.75 25.83
CA THR A 202 -16.09 -1.50 26.49
C THR A 202 -15.43 -2.85 26.72
N LEU A 203 -14.52 -3.22 25.81
CA LEU A 203 -13.59 -4.31 26.05
C LEU A 203 -12.58 -3.84 27.12
N ASP A 204 -12.59 -4.50 28.28
CA ASP A 204 -11.62 -4.32 29.35
C ASP A 204 -10.25 -4.90 28.95
N PRO A 205 -9.16 -4.11 28.91
CA PRO A 205 -7.82 -4.57 28.55
C PRO A 205 -7.05 -5.28 29.69
N SER A 206 -7.67 -5.54 30.85
CA SER A 206 -6.95 -6.05 32.04
C SER A 206 -6.78 -7.58 32.12
N SER A 207 -7.45 -8.37 31.28
CA SER A 207 -7.49 -9.84 31.47
C SER A 207 -6.48 -10.68 30.67
N GLY A 208 -5.34 -10.11 30.23
CA GLY A 208 -4.40 -10.88 29.42
C GLY A 208 -2.95 -10.45 29.45
N LEU A 209 -2.21 -10.75 30.53
CA LEU A 209 -0.74 -10.99 30.45
C LEU A 209 -0.09 -11.49 31.78
N ALA A 210 -0.58 -12.54 32.43
CA ALA A 210 0.03 -13.05 33.66
C ALA A 210 0.20 -14.58 33.70
N SER A 211 1.05 -15.12 32.84
CA SER A 211 1.85 -16.33 33.10
C SER A 211 2.73 -16.67 31.89
N MET A 212 3.71 -15.81 31.63
CA MET A 212 4.97 -16.21 31.02
C MET A 212 6.05 -15.60 31.88
N VAL A 213 6.36 -16.27 33.00
CA VAL A 213 7.54 -15.95 33.81
C VAL A 213 8.71 -16.67 33.14
N PRO A 214 9.68 -15.96 32.54
CA PRO A 214 10.93 -16.54 32.08
C PRO A 214 11.87 -16.59 33.29
N GLY A 215 12.23 -17.78 33.80
CA GLY A 215 13.29 -17.83 34.82
C GLY A 215 13.38 -19.02 35.77
N VAL A 216 12.47 -20.00 35.76
CA VAL A 216 12.63 -21.17 36.65
C VAL A 216 13.34 -22.30 35.91
N ALA A 217 14.64 -22.38 36.15
CA ALA A 217 15.50 -23.50 35.78
C ALA A 217 14.94 -24.81 36.35
N THR A 218 14.37 -25.64 35.49
CA THR A 218 14.05 -27.05 35.79
C THR A 218 14.99 -27.89 34.93
N PRO A 219 15.94 -28.64 35.51
CA PRO A 219 16.87 -29.46 34.76
C PRO A 219 16.15 -30.75 34.31
N GLY A 220 16.19 -31.06 33.00
CA GLY A 220 15.96 -32.42 32.53
C GLY A 220 14.75 -32.70 31.64
N MET A 221 14.10 -31.71 31.02
CA MET A 221 13.14 -31.98 29.94
C MET A 221 13.76 -31.60 28.60
N LEU A 222 14.21 -32.63 27.89
CA LEU A 222 14.72 -32.63 26.53
C LEU A 222 13.92 -31.64 25.68
N THR A 223 14.59 -30.60 25.18
CA THR A 223 14.11 -29.80 24.05
C THR A 223 14.07 -30.71 22.82
N PRO A 224 12.91 -31.06 22.24
CA PRO A 224 12.90 -31.71 20.96
C PRO A 224 13.26 -30.64 19.93
N THR A 225 14.50 -30.70 19.45
CA THR A 225 15.01 -29.97 18.29
C THR A 225 14.32 -30.51 17.03
N GLY A 226 13.06 -30.16 16.84
CA GLY A 226 12.25 -30.52 15.69
C GLY A 226 11.06 -29.59 15.64
N ASP A 227 11.02 -28.75 14.61
CA ASP A 227 10.00 -27.74 14.28
C ASP A 227 8.72 -27.86 15.14
N LEU A 228 8.70 -27.14 16.26
CA LEU A 228 7.54 -27.11 17.14
C LEU A 228 6.46 -26.29 16.45
N ASP A 229 5.57 -26.98 15.74
CA ASP A 229 4.41 -26.39 15.10
C ASP A 229 3.43 -25.84 16.16
N LEU A 230 3.63 -24.56 16.49
CA LEU A 230 2.81 -23.81 17.44
C LEU A 230 1.32 -23.81 17.05
N ARG A 231 0.99 -24.04 15.78
CA ARG A 231 -0.40 -24.13 15.30
C ARG A 231 -1.03 -25.44 15.74
N LYS A 232 -0.30 -26.56 15.72
CA LYS A 232 -0.80 -27.86 16.22
C LYS A 232 -1.01 -27.83 17.73
N ILE A 233 -0.13 -27.16 18.47
CA ILE A 233 -0.31 -26.95 19.91
C ILE A 233 -1.54 -26.07 20.19
N GLY A 234 -1.73 -24.99 19.42
CA GLY A 234 -2.91 -24.13 19.50
C GLY A 234 -4.21 -24.87 19.15
N GLN A 235 -4.19 -25.70 18.10
CA GLN A 235 -5.32 -26.53 17.69
C GLN A 235 -5.65 -27.59 18.76
N ALA A 236 -4.65 -28.30 19.29
CA ALA A 236 -4.85 -29.30 20.35
C ALA A 236 -5.43 -28.67 21.62
N ARG A 237 -5.00 -27.46 21.98
CA ARG A 237 -5.57 -26.70 23.10
C ARG A 237 -7.02 -26.27 22.81
N ASN A 238 -7.31 -25.83 21.59
CA ASN A 238 -8.65 -25.43 21.19
C ASN A 238 -9.61 -26.64 21.15
N THR A 239 -9.16 -27.80 20.68
CA THR A 239 -9.96 -29.04 20.76
C THR A 239 -10.22 -29.46 22.20
N LEU A 240 -9.22 -29.34 23.08
CA LEU A 240 -9.41 -29.64 24.50
C LEU A 240 -10.40 -28.67 25.17
N MET A 241 -10.34 -27.38 24.80
CA MET A 241 -11.30 -26.38 25.24
C MET A 241 -12.70 -26.69 24.73
N ASN A 242 -12.86 -27.05 23.46
CA ASN A 242 -14.14 -27.48 22.90
C ASN A 242 -14.68 -28.73 23.60
N VAL A 243 -13.85 -29.72 23.91
CA VAL A 243 -14.29 -30.92 24.67
C VAL A 243 -14.79 -30.53 26.07
N LYS A 244 -14.08 -29.64 26.78
CA LYS A 244 -14.53 -29.14 28.08
C LYS A 244 -15.82 -28.33 27.97
N LEU A 245 -15.96 -27.50 26.94
CA LEU A 245 -17.18 -26.73 26.69
C LEU A 245 -18.35 -27.65 26.32
N SER A 246 -18.14 -28.70 25.52
CA SER A 246 -19.16 -29.71 25.23
C SER A 246 -19.59 -30.45 26.49
N GLN A 247 -18.65 -30.85 27.36
CA GLN A 247 -18.99 -31.49 28.63
C GLN A 247 -19.83 -30.58 29.55
N VAL A 248 -19.54 -29.28 29.57
CA VAL A 248 -20.35 -28.30 30.28
C VAL A 248 -21.70 -28.10 29.57
N SER A 249 -21.71 -28.05 28.24
CA SER A 249 -22.91 -27.89 27.42
C SER A 249 -23.87 -29.08 27.54
N ASP A 250 -23.35 -30.30 27.70
CA ASP A 250 -24.15 -31.52 27.94
C ASP A 250 -24.88 -31.48 29.29
N SER A 251 -24.35 -30.70 30.24
CA SER A 251 -25.00 -30.44 31.53
C SER A 251 -26.07 -29.34 31.45
N VAL A 252 -26.13 -28.59 30.34
CA VAL A 252 -27.12 -27.54 30.11
C VAL A 252 -28.32 -28.14 29.38
N THR A 253 -29.36 -28.43 30.14
CA THR A 253 -30.64 -28.90 29.58
C THR A 253 -31.42 -27.74 28.98
N GLY A 254 -32.09 -27.95 27.83
CA GLY A 254 -32.91 -26.94 27.15
C GLY A 254 -32.30 -26.28 25.91
N GLN A 255 -31.14 -26.75 25.44
CA GLN A 255 -30.62 -26.33 24.13
C GLN A 255 -31.44 -26.97 22.99
N THR A 256 -31.96 -26.15 22.09
CA THR A 256 -32.72 -26.61 20.92
C THR A 256 -31.81 -26.66 19.70
N VAL A 257 -31.44 -27.87 19.26
CA VAL A 257 -30.78 -28.09 17.96
C VAL A 257 -31.81 -28.66 16.99
N VAL A 258 -32.07 -27.95 15.90
CA VAL A 258 -32.91 -28.46 14.82
C VAL A 258 -32.05 -29.32 13.91
N ASP A 259 -32.50 -30.52 13.57
CA ASP A 259 -31.82 -31.37 12.57
C ASP A 259 -31.89 -30.67 11.21
N PRO A 260 -30.75 -30.24 10.63
CA PRO A 260 -30.75 -29.56 9.35
C PRO A 260 -31.30 -30.43 8.22
N LYS A 261 -31.17 -31.76 8.30
CA LYS A 261 -31.71 -32.67 7.28
C LYS A 261 -33.21 -32.81 7.41
N GLY A 262 -33.70 -33.05 8.63
CA GLY A 262 -35.12 -33.06 8.97
C GLY A 262 -35.84 -31.77 8.58
N TYR A 263 -35.24 -30.61 8.88
CA TYR A 263 -35.79 -29.30 8.53
C TYR A 263 -35.89 -29.09 7.02
N LEU A 264 -34.87 -29.50 6.26
CA LEU A 264 -34.91 -29.42 4.80
C LEU A 264 -35.95 -30.39 4.19
N THR A 265 -36.11 -31.59 4.75
CA THR A 265 -37.17 -32.52 4.30
C THR A 265 -38.57 -32.01 4.60
N ASP A 266 -38.78 -31.39 5.76
CA ASP A 266 -40.07 -30.80 6.13
C ASP A 266 -40.40 -29.60 5.23
N LEU A 267 -39.42 -28.71 5.00
CA LEU A 267 -39.56 -27.61 4.04
C LEU A 267 -39.90 -28.10 2.62
N GLN A 268 -39.28 -29.20 2.18
CA GLN A 268 -39.58 -29.80 0.87
C GLN A 268 -40.99 -30.40 0.82
N SER A 269 -41.46 -30.95 1.95
CA SER A 269 -42.82 -31.50 2.07
C SER A 269 -43.92 -30.43 2.05
N MET A 270 -43.58 -29.19 2.43
CA MET A 270 -44.49 -28.03 2.42
C MET A 270 -44.62 -27.37 1.04
N ILE A 271 -43.85 -27.78 0.03
CA ILE A 271 -43.95 -27.22 -1.33
C ILE A 271 -45.23 -27.74 -1.99
N PRO A 272 -46.20 -26.88 -2.33
CA PRO A 272 -47.41 -27.32 -3.01
C PRO A 272 -47.08 -27.93 -4.38
N THR A 273 -47.50 -29.19 -4.61
CA THR A 273 -47.26 -29.91 -5.87
C THR A 273 -48.03 -29.34 -7.07
N TYR A 274 -49.06 -28.53 -6.82
CA TYR A 274 -49.86 -27.82 -7.82
C TYR A 274 -49.74 -26.29 -7.64
N GLY A 275 -48.55 -25.75 -7.86
CA GLY A 275 -48.33 -24.31 -8.02
C GLY A 275 -48.30 -23.97 -9.51
N GLY A 276 -49.38 -23.41 -10.07
CA GLY A 276 -49.31 -22.78 -11.40
C GLY A 276 -48.36 -21.57 -11.41
N ASP A 277 -48.08 -21.01 -12.59
CA ASP A 277 -47.19 -19.85 -12.71
C ASP A 277 -47.67 -18.70 -11.82
N ILE A 278 -46.85 -18.31 -10.84
CA ILE A 278 -47.18 -17.28 -9.84
C ILE A 278 -47.58 -15.95 -10.51
N ASN A 279 -47.03 -15.66 -11.69
CA ASN A 279 -47.31 -14.46 -12.45
C ASN A 279 -48.70 -14.50 -13.09
N ASP A 280 -49.13 -15.64 -13.61
CA ASP A 280 -50.45 -15.79 -14.20
C ASP A 280 -51.53 -15.89 -13.12
N ILE A 281 -51.21 -16.48 -11.96
CA ILE A 281 -52.07 -16.43 -10.77
C ILE A 281 -52.27 -14.96 -10.31
N LYS A 282 -51.22 -14.14 -10.30
CA LYS A 282 -51.33 -12.71 -9.95
C LYS A 282 -52.17 -11.94 -10.98
N LYS A 283 -52.01 -12.20 -12.28
CA LYS A 283 -52.83 -11.60 -13.34
C LYS A 283 -54.30 -12.01 -13.21
N ALA A 284 -54.57 -13.30 -12.99
CA ALA A 284 -55.92 -13.83 -12.80
C ALA A 284 -56.59 -13.22 -11.56
N ARG A 285 -55.86 -13.06 -10.44
CA ARG A 285 -56.38 -12.36 -9.24
C ARG A 285 -56.71 -10.90 -9.53
N LEU A 286 -55.87 -10.19 -10.29
CA LEU A 286 -56.11 -8.80 -10.65
C LEU A 286 -57.34 -8.66 -11.57
N LEU A 287 -57.46 -9.51 -12.58
CA LEU A 287 -58.59 -9.54 -13.51
C LEU A 287 -59.91 -9.87 -12.80
N LEU A 288 -59.91 -10.88 -11.93
CA LEU A 288 -61.10 -11.25 -11.18
C LEU A 288 -61.47 -10.18 -10.13
N LYS A 289 -60.48 -9.49 -9.56
CA LYS A 289 -60.70 -8.33 -8.70
C LYS A 289 -61.34 -7.17 -9.47
N SER A 290 -60.83 -6.82 -10.65
CA SER A 290 -61.41 -5.74 -11.46
C SER A 290 -62.82 -6.07 -11.92
N VAL A 291 -63.08 -7.31 -12.36
CA VAL A 291 -64.42 -7.77 -12.77
C VAL A 291 -65.43 -7.70 -11.61
N ARG A 292 -64.97 -7.97 -10.38
CA ARG A 292 -65.80 -7.84 -9.16
C ARG A 292 -66.11 -6.39 -8.79
N GLU A 293 -65.18 -5.47 -9.03
CA GLU A 293 -65.31 -4.05 -8.64
C GLU A 293 -66.11 -3.23 -9.67
N THR A 294 -66.07 -3.58 -10.96
CA THR A 294 -66.73 -2.80 -12.02
C THR A 294 -68.19 -3.14 -12.26
N ASN A 295 -68.66 -4.34 -11.89
CA ASN A 295 -70.02 -4.81 -12.22
C ASN A 295 -70.73 -5.42 -11.00
N PRO A 296 -71.44 -4.63 -10.17
CA PRO A 296 -72.10 -5.14 -8.98
C PRO A 296 -73.28 -6.10 -9.25
N ASP A 297 -74.07 -5.92 -10.32
CA ASP A 297 -75.34 -6.66 -10.54
C ASP A 297 -75.33 -7.66 -11.73
N HIS A 298 -74.17 -8.15 -12.16
CA HIS A 298 -74.06 -9.05 -13.32
C HIS A 298 -74.14 -10.55 -12.92
N PRO A 299 -74.98 -11.40 -13.57
CA PRO A 299 -75.17 -12.81 -13.16
C PRO A 299 -73.89 -13.69 -13.19
N PRO A 300 -73.02 -13.59 -14.22
CA PRO A 300 -71.69 -14.23 -14.22
C PRO A 300 -70.74 -13.82 -13.10
N ARG A 301 -71.06 -12.78 -12.31
CA ARG A 301 -70.29 -12.40 -11.11
C ARG A 301 -70.25 -13.53 -10.09
N LEU A 302 -71.32 -14.32 -9.95
CA LEU A 302 -71.36 -15.42 -8.97
C LEU A 302 -70.39 -16.55 -9.35
N ASP A 303 -70.27 -16.85 -10.65
CA ASP A 303 -69.30 -17.81 -11.17
C ASP A 303 -67.85 -17.25 -11.10
N CYS A 304 -67.67 -15.94 -11.33
CA CYS A 304 -66.40 -15.24 -11.13
C CYS A 304 -65.97 -15.19 -9.65
N LEU A 305 -66.92 -15.03 -8.72
CA LEU A 305 -66.67 -15.12 -7.27
C LEU A 305 -66.29 -16.54 -6.87
N ARG A 306 -67.00 -17.54 -7.40
CA ARG A 306 -66.70 -18.96 -7.15
C ARG A 306 -65.31 -19.35 -7.68
N SER A 307 -64.93 -18.88 -8.86
CA SER A 307 -63.60 -19.10 -9.43
C SER A 307 -62.49 -18.30 -8.71
N SER A 308 -62.78 -17.09 -8.23
CA SER A 308 -61.85 -16.33 -7.36
C SER A 308 -61.58 -17.06 -6.05
N ILE A 309 -62.64 -17.56 -5.39
CA ILE A 309 -62.53 -18.37 -4.17
C ILE A 309 -61.74 -19.64 -4.45
N LYS A 310 -62.00 -20.33 -5.56
CA LYS A 310 -61.24 -21.52 -6.00
C LYS A 310 -59.75 -21.19 -6.17
N ILE A 311 -59.41 -20.08 -6.82
CA ILE A 311 -58.00 -19.69 -7.00
C ILE A 311 -57.35 -19.38 -5.65
N GLU A 312 -58.02 -18.65 -4.76
CA GLU A 312 -57.49 -18.33 -3.44
C GLU A 312 -57.34 -19.55 -2.52
N THR A 313 -58.26 -20.53 -2.58
CA THR A 313 -58.19 -21.78 -1.80
C THR A 313 -57.05 -22.68 -2.25
N HIS A 314 -56.74 -22.67 -3.55
CA HIS A 314 -55.69 -23.52 -4.12
C HIS A 314 -54.29 -22.91 -4.06
N THR A 315 -54.15 -21.60 -3.79
CA THR A 315 -52.86 -20.89 -3.93
C THR A 315 -52.41 -20.11 -2.68
N SER A 316 -53.25 -19.97 -1.65
CA SER A 316 -52.89 -19.18 -0.44
C SER A 316 -53.69 -19.52 0.82
N PHE A 317 -53.20 -19.04 1.97
CA PHE A 317 -53.72 -19.28 3.32
C PHE A 317 -55.20 -18.85 3.49
N SER A 318 -55.97 -19.65 4.23
CA SER A 318 -57.44 -19.59 4.40
C SER A 318 -58.02 -18.26 4.91
N LYS A 319 -57.20 -17.30 5.35
CA LYS A 319 -57.64 -15.96 5.78
C LYS A 319 -58.30 -15.14 4.66
N GLY A 320 -57.97 -15.38 3.39
CA GLY A 320 -58.64 -14.74 2.24
C GLY A 320 -60.11 -15.13 2.10
N ILE A 321 -60.42 -16.40 2.40
CA ILE A 321 -61.75 -17.00 2.30
C ILE A 321 -62.74 -16.31 3.26
N ALA A 322 -62.29 -15.98 4.48
CA ALA A 322 -63.11 -15.29 5.48
C ALA A 322 -63.52 -13.87 5.05
N ASN A 323 -62.62 -13.12 4.40
CA ASN A 323 -62.93 -11.77 3.89
C ASN A 323 -63.90 -11.79 2.69
N ILE A 324 -63.87 -12.85 1.89
CA ILE A 324 -64.76 -13.01 0.73
C ILE A 324 -66.16 -13.47 1.16
N LEU A 325 -66.25 -14.40 2.12
CA LEU A 325 -67.54 -14.78 2.72
C LEU A 325 -68.23 -13.57 3.39
N ALA A 326 -67.49 -12.73 4.09
CA ALA A 326 -67.99 -11.50 4.72
C ALA A 326 -68.44 -10.40 3.73
N THR A 327 -68.05 -10.49 2.46
CA THR A 327 -68.53 -9.59 1.39
C THR A 327 -69.73 -10.17 0.64
N ALA A 328 -69.90 -11.49 0.61
CA ALA A 328 -71.10 -12.14 0.07
C ALA A 328 -72.34 -11.94 0.97
N GLU A 329 -72.18 -11.95 2.30
CA GLU A 329 -73.30 -11.71 3.24
C GLU A 329 -73.86 -10.27 3.17
N ARG A 330 -73.06 -9.29 2.75
CA ARG A 330 -73.52 -7.90 2.59
C ARG A 330 -74.35 -7.65 1.32
N GLY A 331 -74.42 -8.62 0.40
CA GLY A 331 -75.11 -8.51 -0.89
C GLY A 331 -76.40 -9.31 -1.03
N GLY A 332 -77.07 -9.69 0.07
CA GLY A 332 -78.46 -10.17 0.02
C GLY A 332 -78.71 -11.54 -0.64
N CYS A 333 -77.74 -12.45 -0.69
CA CYS A 333 -77.94 -13.81 -1.20
C CYS A 333 -77.93 -14.84 -0.05
N ARG A 334 -79.08 -15.13 0.58
CA ARG A 334 -79.20 -16.10 1.68
C ARG A 334 -79.29 -17.58 1.26
N ASN A 335 -79.15 -17.92 -0.03
CA ASN A 335 -79.40 -19.29 -0.54
C ASN A 335 -78.20 -19.95 -1.24
N ILE A 336 -76.99 -19.89 -0.66
CA ILE A 336 -75.85 -20.72 -1.13
C ILE A 336 -75.16 -21.41 0.06
N ILE A 337 -75.97 -21.92 0.99
CA ILE A 337 -75.54 -22.78 2.08
C ILE A 337 -76.32 -24.10 1.93
N PRO A 338 -76.03 -24.93 0.90
CA PRO A 338 -75.35 -26.18 1.20
C PRO A 338 -74.61 -26.78 -0.01
N ALA A 339 -73.30 -26.55 -0.16
CA ALA A 339 -72.49 -27.34 -1.09
C ALA A 339 -70.99 -27.36 -0.72
N LEU A 340 -70.67 -27.32 0.57
CA LEU A 340 -69.29 -27.29 1.06
C LEU A 340 -69.01 -28.34 2.15
N THR A 341 -69.87 -29.35 2.26
CA THR A 341 -69.56 -30.60 2.96
C THR A 341 -69.55 -31.76 1.97
N ARG A 342 -68.53 -31.80 1.12
CA ARG A 342 -67.86 -33.02 0.66
C ARG A 342 -66.51 -32.72 0.04
#